data_AF-A0A2E3RIZ1-F1
#
_entry.id   AF-A0A2E3RIZ1-F1
#
_cell.length_a   1.000
_cell.length_b   1.000
_cell.length_c   1.000
_cell.angle_alpha   90.00
_cell.angle_beta   90.00
_cell.angle_gamma   90.00
#
_symmetry.space_group_name_H-M   'P 1'
#
loop_
_entity.id
_entity.type
_entity.pdbx_description
1 polymer ?
#
loop_
_entity_poly.entity_id
_entity_poly.type
_entity_poly.pdbx_seq_one_letter_code
_entity_poly.pdbx_strand_id
1 'polypeptide(L)'
;MKYSNRHLLCRTHLVMRFCFLLIAFGLFGGGACQLCQKKHVWKNPIPADSVANHCELTTVSKLFLSEDGDSSTSDYRNALFRCVDQAYQTASISNSPAQAVDAYYESIVKSWIFIFRYRDFPEFDDQTDRAWDIYHSSLTKVIENGQRSGRLDLQRGLLVKTPLGMEWLPVRLNAFVWPAESFNELIPVGSYYDSNLRHQFVECGFGCPVVALRKNECNQSQVNDYFLDQTPFAATAILIPDLQPWQTFSQIQQSPTMSQGGLVLYDPLKVAHVQYGGSRYRLAADITAPLGFLGQEKNWNPIEEYIRPETDPSLAGLRMLEPYQPEKIPVLFVHGLFSDPQTYLEMANQIRAQADLHAAYQIWVYRYPTGGNFFLSAAQLRTQLAALLAQCRAQHQNNNLDRMVIIGHSLGGLIAKLQVVTSGNILWNSVACVPFEEIAASPEERLRLAKQFFFTPSPSIHTAIYIATPNEGSPWAKRPTGKLASKIVKYPSQQTQMHQSLIDKNPNVFSAMVRKRNPTSIDLMNPDNAILHAIQHLPLAPWVNSYAIAGTGGSFCSRMGPSDGVITIDSATTPCAGKTFLVDAIHTEILKNDTTIAIVSQILRNNTLTVSPASLR
;
A
#
# COMPACT_ATOMS: atom_id res chain seq x y z
N MET A 1 -42.70 -21.97 -15.78
CA MET A 1 -42.64 -21.26 -14.48
C MET A 1 -41.96 -22.17 -13.45
N LYS A 2 -41.09 -21.59 -12.60
CA LYS A 2 -40.57 -22.06 -11.27
C LYS A 2 -40.17 -23.54 -11.04
N TYR A 3 -38.89 -23.71 -10.67
CA TYR A 3 -38.32 -24.47 -9.52
C TYR A 3 -39.02 -25.78 -9.07
N SER A 4 -38.35 -26.91 -8.79
CA SER A 4 -36.94 -27.18 -8.40
C SER A 4 -36.61 -28.68 -8.70
N ASN A 5 -35.52 -29.37 -8.31
CA ASN A 5 -34.45 -29.13 -7.32
C ASN A 5 -33.13 -29.89 -7.65
N ARG A 6 -32.16 -29.80 -6.72
CA ARG A 6 -30.83 -30.44 -6.60
C ARG A 6 -30.74 -31.96 -6.84
N HIS A 7 -29.81 -32.41 -7.70
CA HIS A 7 -28.62 -33.25 -7.38
C HIS A 7 -28.05 -33.99 -8.62
N LEU A 8 -26.88 -33.56 -9.13
CA LEU A 8 -25.82 -34.50 -9.57
C LEU A 8 -24.41 -33.86 -9.66
N LEU A 9 -24.08 -32.97 -8.71
CA LEU A 9 -22.70 -32.54 -8.45
C LEU A 9 -21.92 -33.66 -7.73
N CYS A 10 -21.58 -34.76 -8.43
CA CYS A 10 -20.67 -35.77 -7.88
C CYS A 10 -20.09 -36.73 -8.94
N ARG A 11 -19.21 -36.27 -9.86
CA ARG A 11 -18.23 -37.16 -10.56
C ARG A 11 -17.09 -36.50 -11.33
N THR A 12 -17.14 -35.21 -11.66
CA THR A 12 -16.06 -34.52 -12.40
C THR A 12 -14.97 -33.87 -11.54
N HIS A 13 -15.02 -34.00 -10.21
CA HIS A 13 -14.00 -33.48 -9.30
C HIS A 13 -12.70 -34.32 -9.22
N LEU A 14 -12.60 -35.44 -9.93
CA LEU A 14 -11.53 -36.44 -9.72
C LEU A 14 -10.28 -36.27 -10.61
N VAL A 15 -10.28 -35.40 -11.63
CA VAL A 15 -9.17 -35.28 -12.61
C VAL A 15 -8.44 -33.93 -12.56
N MET A 16 -9.05 -32.87 -12.03
CA MET A 16 -8.43 -31.53 -11.94
C MET A 16 -7.59 -31.29 -10.66
N ARG A 17 -7.32 -32.32 -9.84
CA ARG A 17 -6.54 -32.20 -8.59
C ARG A 17 -5.09 -32.70 -8.65
N PHE A 18 -4.63 -33.23 -9.79
CA PHE A 18 -3.45 -34.12 -9.80
C PHE A 18 -2.10 -33.51 -10.26
N CYS A 19 -1.98 -32.18 -10.48
CA CYS A 19 -0.74 -31.61 -11.05
C CYS A 19 -0.19 -30.30 -10.44
N PHE A 20 -0.76 -29.75 -9.36
CA PHE A 20 -0.22 -28.51 -8.71
C PHE A 20 -0.28 -28.53 -7.17
N LEU A 21 -0.16 -29.73 -6.56
CA LEU A 21 -0.26 -29.91 -5.11
C LEU A 21 0.82 -30.86 -4.56
N LEU A 22 2.06 -30.59 -4.97
CA LEU A 22 3.33 -31.12 -4.47
C LEU A 22 4.32 -29.96 -4.70
N ILE A 23 4.84 -29.22 -3.71
CA ILE A 23 5.30 -29.59 -2.36
C ILE A 23 4.73 -28.60 -1.33
N ALA A 24 3.95 -29.07 -0.35
CA ALA A 24 3.45 -28.25 0.76
C ALA A 24 3.05 -29.08 1.99
N PHE A 25 3.96 -29.93 2.49
CA PHE A 25 3.82 -30.51 3.85
C PHE A 25 5.19 -30.65 4.51
N GLY A 26 5.54 -29.64 5.30
CA GLY A 26 6.58 -29.69 6.33
C GLY A 26 5.93 -29.34 7.66
N LEU A 27 5.33 -30.32 8.33
CA LEU A 27 4.84 -30.17 9.70
C LEU A 27 6.04 -30.12 10.65
N PHE A 28 6.60 -28.93 10.80
CA PHE A 28 7.39 -28.56 11.96
C PHE A 28 6.78 -27.31 12.58
N GLY A 29 6.63 -27.31 13.90
CA GLY A 29 6.14 -26.15 14.62
C GLY A 29 7.07 -24.98 14.39
N GLY A 30 6.65 -24.03 13.55
CA GLY A 30 7.30 -22.74 13.40
C GLY A 30 7.20 -22.01 14.71
N GLY A 31 8.20 -22.17 15.57
CA GLY A 31 8.32 -21.40 16.79
C GLY A 31 8.32 -19.94 16.42
N ALA A 32 7.27 -19.22 16.83
CA ALA A 32 7.27 -17.77 16.79
C ALA A 32 8.57 -17.30 17.45
N CYS A 33 9.32 -16.41 16.77
CA CYS A 33 10.59 -15.94 17.28
C CYS A 33 10.41 -15.46 18.73
N GLN A 34 11.04 -16.14 19.70
CA GLN A 34 10.82 -15.87 21.13
C GLN A 34 11.26 -14.45 21.55
N LEU A 35 12.00 -13.75 20.68
CA LEU A 35 12.30 -12.32 20.80
C LEU A 35 11.12 -11.41 20.39
N CYS A 36 10.25 -11.84 19.47
CA CYS A 36 9.06 -11.07 19.06
C CYS A 36 7.79 -11.37 19.89
N GLN A 37 7.70 -12.52 20.56
CA GLN A 37 6.65 -12.71 21.59
C GLN A 37 6.81 -11.76 22.80
N LYS A 38 8.00 -11.14 22.96
CA LYS A 38 8.23 -10.03 23.91
C LYS A 38 7.89 -8.65 23.34
N LYS A 39 7.44 -8.55 22.08
CA LYS A 39 7.10 -7.29 21.38
C LYS A 39 5.65 -7.31 20.86
N HIS A 40 4.69 -7.45 21.78
CA HIS A 40 3.48 -6.64 21.58
C HIS A 40 3.88 -5.17 21.73
N VAL A 41 3.27 -4.26 20.94
CA VAL A 41 3.58 -2.82 20.99
C VAL A 41 3.40 -2.27 22.42
N TRP A 42 2.43 -2.82 23.15
CA TRP A 42 2.20 -2.68 24.60
C TRP A 42 1.67 -4.03 25.14
N LYS A 43 1.92 -4.38 26.40
CA LYS A 43 1.28 -5.58 26.96
C LYS A 43 -0.15 -5.22 27.35
N ASN A 44 -1.13 -5.97 26.83
CA ASN A 44 -2.51 -5.84 27.29
C ASN A 44 -2.53 -6.05 28.83
N PRO A 45 -2.95 -5.04 29.62
CA PRO A 45 -2.90 -5.14 31.07
C PRO A 45 -3.84 -6.26 31.55
N ILE A 46 -3.28 -7.28 32.20
CA ILE A 46 -4.08 -8.30 32.92
C ILE A 46 -4.75 -7.61 34.12
N PRO A 47 -6.08 -7.71 34.29
CA PRO A 47 -6.77 -7.22 35.50
C PRO A 47 -6.24 -7.89 36.77
N ALA A 48 -6.08 -7.17 37.87
CA ALA A 48 -5.65 -7.77 39.13
C ALA A 48 -6.83 -8.39 39.90
N ASP A 49 -6.58 -9.46 40.66
CA ASP A 49 -7.60 -10.35 41.26
C ASP A 49 -8.40 -9.75 42.45
N SER A 50 -8.42 -8.43 42.66
CA SER A 50 -9.14 -7.83 43.80
C SER A 50 -9.69 -6.42 43.55
N VAL A 51 -11.01 -6.28 43.72
CA VAL A 51 -11.69 -4.98 43.79
C VAL A 51 -11.70 -4.49 45.24
N ALA A 52 -10.90 -3.47 45.56
CA ALA A 52 -10.87 -2.85 46.89
C ALA A 52 -10.93 -1.32 46.81
N ASN A 53 -11.94 -0.74 47.46
CA ASN A 53 -12.23 0.70 47.66
C ASN A 53 -12.32 1.59 46.42
N HIS A 54 -13.46 2.25 46.22
CA HIS A 54 -13.76 3.06 45.04
C HIS A 54 -12.94 4.36 45.01
N CYS A 55 -11.96 4.48 44.10
CA CYS A 55 -11.14 5.68 43.99
C CYS A 55 -11.83 6.76 43.14
N GLU A 56 -12.70 7.55 43.79
CA GLU A 56 -13.35 8.70 43.19
C GLU A 56 -12.36 9.74 42.68
N LEU A 57 -12.70 10.35 41.53
CA LEU A 57 -11.93 11.39 40.87
C LEU A 57 -11.73 12.66 41.72
N THR A 58 -12.64 12.94 42.65
CA THR A 58 -12.56 14.04 43.63
C THR A 58 -11.48 13.81 44.71
N THR A 59 -11.29 12.55 45.12
CA THR A 59 -10.21 12.12 46.01
C THR A 59 -8.88 12.23 45.27
N VAL A 60 -8.87 11.71 44.04
CA VAL A 60 -7.82 11.86 43.02
C VAL A 60 -7.37 13.32 42.87
N SER A 61 -8.24 14.28 42.57
CA SER A 61 -7.82 15.68 42.37
C SER A 61 -7.15 16.30 43.60
N LYS A 62 -7.51 15.84 44.82
CA LYS A 62 -6.83 16.22 46.07
C LYS A 62 -5.45 15.56 46.22
N LEU A 63 -5.30 14.27 45.83
CA LEU A 63 -4.00 13.59 45.78
C LEU A 63 -3.06 14.14 44.68
N PHE A 64 -3.62 14.51 43.53
CA PHE A 64 -2.82 14.82 42.34
C PHE A 64 -2.27 16.25 42.29
N LEU A 65 -2.88 17.20 43.02
CA LEU A 65 -2.64 18.64 42.88
C LEU A 65 -2.45 19.39 44.22
N SER A 66 -2.22 18.70 45.34
CA SER A 66 -1.76 19.35 46.56
C SER A 66 -0.31 19.81 46.40
N GLU A 67 -0.05 21.10 46.64
CA GLU A 67 1.31 21.67 46.66
C GLU A 67 2.10 21.29 47.93
N ASP A 68 1.43 20.70 48.93
CA ASP A 68 2.00 20.28 50.21
C ASP A 68 3.00 19.12 50.06
N GLY A 69 4.24 19.46 49.71
CA GLY A 69 5.37 19.36 50.65
C GLY A 69 5.89 17.98 51.08
N ASP A 70 5.21 16.86 50.82
CA ASP A 70 5.69 15.51 51.18
C ASP A 70 5.47 14.49 50.05
N SER A 71 6.04 14.81 48.88
CA SER A 71 6.03 13.98 47.67
C SER A 71 6.85 12.68 47.78
N SER A 72 7.46 12.42 48.95
CA SER A 72 8.32 11.26 49.24
C SER A 72 7.62 10.05 49.85
N THR A 73 6.37 10.15 50.30
CA THR A 73 5.69 9.03 50.96
C THR A 73 5.23 7.95 49.95
N SER A 74 5.82 6.75 50.06
CA SER A 74 5.53 5.59 49.19
C SER A 74 4.03 5.23 49.14
N ASP A 75 3.29 5.50 50.21
CA ASP A 75 1.85 5.22 50.32
C ASP A 75 1.00 6.08 49.38
N TYR A 76 1.37 7.35 49.16
CA TYR A 76 0.63 8.27 48.28
C TYR A 76 0.76 7.82 46.81
N ARG A 77 2.00 7.52 46.37
CA ARG A 77 2.28 6.96 45.03
C ARG A 77 1.54 5.63 44.82
N ASN A 78 1.62 4.72 45.79
CA ASN A 78 0.94 3.42 45.71
C ASN A 78 -0.59 3.56 45.70
N ALA A 79 -1.17 4.51 46.43
CA ALA A 79 -2.60 4.83 46.34
C ALA A 79 -2.96 5.35 44.94
N LEU A 80 -2.16 6.26 44.39
CA LEU A 80 -2.36 6.83 43.06
C LEU A 80 -2.33 5.75 41.97
N PHE A 81 -1.34 4.87 42.01
CA PHE A 81 -1.19 3.77 41.05
C PHE A 81 -2.36 2.77 41.15
N ARG A 82 -2.84 2.45 42.37
CA ARG A 82 -4.06 1.63 42.55
C ARG A 82 -5.28 2.26 41.88
N CYS A 83 -5.42 3.59 41.90
CA CYS A 83 -6.50 4.29 41.21
C CYS A 83 -6.41 4.18 39.67
N VAL A 84 -5.19 4.14 39.12
CA VAL A 84 -4.96 3.92 37.67
C VAL A 84 -5.40 2.52 37.27
N ASP A 85 -4.95 1.48 37.98
CA ASP A 85 -5.28 0.10 37.67
C ASP A 85 -6.78 -0.20 37.89
N GLN A 86 -7.37 0.29 38.98
CA GLN A 86 -8.81 0.15 39.24
C GLN A 86 -9.67 0.81 38.15
N ALA A 87 -9.27 1.97 37.63
CA ALA A 87 -10.01 2.62 36.55
C ALA A 87 -9.97 1.78 35.27
N TYR A 88 -8.80 1.21 34.94
CA TYR A 88 -8.65 0.29 33.81
C TYR A 88 -9.50 -0.99 33.97
N GLN A 89 -9.47 -1.60 35.17
CA GLN A 89 -10.32 -2.76 35.49
C GLN A 89 -11.81 -2.43 35.31
N THR A 90 -12.26 -1.30 35.83
CA THR A 90 -13.65 -0.81 35.72
C THR A 90 -14.05 -0.61 34.25
N ALA A 91 -13.17 -0.06 33.45
CA ALA A 91 -13.37 0.09 32.01
C ALA A 91 -13.42 -1.26 31.27
N SER A 92 -12.59 -2.22 31.67
CA SER A 92 -12.50 -3.56 31.06
C SER A 92 -13.78 -4.40 31.16
N ILE A 93 -14.61 -4.15 32.19
CA ILE A 93 -15.88 -4.84 32.43
C ILE A 93 -17.11 -4.05 31.92
N SER A 94 -16.91 -2.94 31.20
CA SER A 94 -18.00 -2.11 30.70
C SER A 94 -18.76 -2.76 29.53
N ASN A 95 -20.05 -3.04 29.73
CA ASN A 95 -20.88 -3.80 28.78
C ASN A 95 -21.44 -2.97 27.59
N SER A 96 -21.44 -1.64 27.67
CA SER A 96 -21.93 -0.75 26.61
C SER A 96 -20.77 0.03 25.98
N PRO A 97 -20.65 0.08 24.63
CA PRO A 97 -19.58 0.86 23.99
C PRO A 97 -19.56 2.35 24.42
N ALA A 98 -20.72 2.96 24.61
CA ALA A 98 -20.80 4.35 25.07
C ALA A 98 -20.27 4.53 26.52
N GLN A 99 -20.55 3.58 27.41
CA GLN A 99 -20.03 3.60 28.79
C GLN A 99 -18.53 3.27 28.83
N ALA A 100 -18.08 2.35 27.96
CA ALA A 100 -16.68 2.01 27.82
C ALA A 100 -15.83 3.22 27.41
N VAL A 101 -16.31 4.08 26.49
CA VAL A 101 -15.64 5.35 26.13
C VAL A 101 -15.38 6.20 27.38
N ASP A 102 -16.39 6.37 28.23
CA ASP A 102 -16.28 7.20 29.44
C ASP A 102 -15.30 6.58 30.46
N ALA A 103 -15.41 5.28 30.72
CA ALA A 103 -14.55 4.58 31.68
C ALA A 103 -13.08 4.47 31.21
N TYR A 104 -12.83 4.22 29.93
CA TYR A 104 -11.47 4.24 29.39
C TYR A 104 -10.91 5.66 29.28
N TYR A 105 -11.73 6.70 29.06
CA TYR A 105 -11.28 8.08 29.14
C TYR A 105 -10.83 8.45 30.56
N GLU A 106 -11.59 8.06 31.59
CA GLU A 106 -11.19 8.21 33.00
C GLU A 106 -9.86 7.48 33.29
N SER A 107 -9.68 6.27 32.75
CA SER A 107 -8.41 5.53 32.85
C SER A 107 -7.25 6.25 32.16
N ILE A 108 -7.47 6.91 31.01
CA ILE A 108 -6.49 7.77 30.35
C ILE A 108 -6.14 8.99 31.21
N VAL A 109 -7.13 9.69 31.76
CA VAL A 109 -6.89 10.84 32.66
C VAL A 109 -6.03 10.43 33.86
N LYS A 110 -6.39 9.35 34.55
CA LYS A 110 -5.67 8.86 35.73
C LYS A 110 -4.24 8.40 35.40
N SER A 111 -4.06 7.63 34.32
CA SER A 111 -2.72 7.18 33.87
C SER A 111 -1.84 8.36 33.43
N TRP A 112 -2.39 9.31 32.67
CA TRP A 112 -1.68 10.51 32.22
C TRP A 112 -1.09 11.30 33.40
N ILE A 113 -1.89 11.62 34.42
CA ILE A 113 -1.40 12.41 35.55
C ILE A 113 -0.34 11.62 36.35
N PHE A 114 -0.48 10.29 36.49
CA PHE A 114 0.56 9.46 37.13
C PHE A 114 1.88 9.52 36.35
N ILE A 115 1.83 9.27 35.04
CA ILE A 115 2.99 9.28 34.14
C ILE A 115 3.72 10.62 34.22
N PHE A 116 3.03 11.73 33.99
CA PHE A 116 3.67 13.05 33.92
C PHE A 116 4.16 13.57 35.28
N ARG A 117 3.75 12.97 36.40
CA ARG A 117 4.26 13.27 37.75
C ARG A 117 5.49 12.43 38.13
N TYR A 118 5.59 11.18 37.66
CA TYR A 118 6.63 10.23 38.11
C TYR A 118 7.61 9.75 37.03
N ARG A 119 7.46 10.15 35.77
CA ARG A 119 8.34 9.75 34.63
C ARG A 119 9.84 10.04 34.80
N ASP A 120 10.21 10.95 35.69
CA ASP A 120 11.58 11.42 35.89
C ASP A 120 12.26 10.72 37.10
N PHE A 121 11.64 9.65 37.64
CA PHE A 121 12.08 8.88 38.83
C PHE A 121 12.31 7.39 38.48
N PRO A 122 13.55 6.95 38.19
CA PRO A 122 13.86 5.59 37.73
C PRO A 122 13.48 4.46 38.70
N GLU A 123 13.41 4.75 40.00
CA GLU A 123 12.99 3.79 41.02
C GLU A 123 11.53 3.33 40.90
N PHE A 124 10.73 3.94 40.00
CA PHE A 124 9.32 3.62 39.77
C PHE A 124 9.03 3.08 38.36
N ASP A 125 10.05 2.69 37.59
CA ASP A 125 9.92 2.23 36.20
C ASP A 125 8.81 1.17 36.02
N ASP A 126 8.73 0.13 36.88
CA ASP A 126 7.65 -0.90 36.82
C ASP A 126 6.22 -0.32 36.92
N GLN A 127 6.00 0.69 37.77
CA GLN A 127 4.68 1.34 37.91
C GLN A 127 4.42 2.32 36.76
N THR A 128 5.46 3.03 36.30
CA THR A 128 5.39 3.95 35.17
C THR A 128 5.12 3.22 33.85
N ASP A 129 5.79 2.09 33.60
CA ASP A 129 5.58 1.22 32.44
C ASP A 129 4.17 0.63 32.44
N ARG A 130 3.68 0.14 33.59
CA ARG A 130 2.28 -0.34 33.69
C ARG A 130 1.26 0.78 33.51
N ALA A 131 1.56 2.01 33.94
CA ALA A 131 0.70 3.16 33.66
C ALA A 131 0.69 3.51 32.15
N TRP A 132 1.83 3.36 31.46
CA TRP A 132 1.90 3.46 30.00
C TRP A 132 1.13 2.34 29.28
N ASP A 133 1.28 1.07 29.67
CA ASP A 133 0.49 -0.05 29.12
C ASP A 133 -1.02 0.23 29.26
N ILE A 134 -1.45 0.74 30.42
CA ILE A 134 -2.84 1.15 30.68
C ILE A 134 -3.27 2.31 29.78
N TYR A 135 -2.46 3.38 29.66
CA TYR A 135 -2.77 4.50 28.78
C TYR A 135 -3.00 4.05 27.33
N HIS A 136 -2.09 3.25 26.77
CA HIS A 136 -2.15 2.83 25.37
C HIS A 136 -3.28 1.82 25.11
N SER A 137 -3.53 0.91 26.04
CA SER A 137 -4.67 -0.01 25.95
C SER A 137 -6.00 0.73 26.05
N SER A 138 -6.14 1.67 27.00
CA SER A 138 -7.32 2.52 27.12
C SER A 138 -7.55 3.39 25.88
N LEU A 139 -6.50 3.96 25.29
CA LEU A 139 -6.60 4.74 24.03
C LEU A 139 -7.12 3.88 22.87
N THR A 140 -6.57 2.68 22.71
CA THR A 140 -7.05 1.68 21.74
C THR A 140 -8.56 1.43 21.92
N LYS A 141 -9.00 1.23 23.17
CA LYS A 141 -10.39 0.94 23.50
C LYS A 141 -11.33 2.14 23.38
N VAL A 142 -10.85 3.36 23.63
CA VAL A 142 -11.60 4.60 23.34
C VAL A 142 -11.87 4.73 21.84
N ILE A 143 -10.88 4.45 20.99
CA ILE A 143 -11.04 4.53 19.53
C ILE A 143 -12.02 3.45 19.01
N GLU A 144 -11.87 2.20 19.45
CA GLU A 144 -12.80 1.11 19.08
C GLU A 144 -14.24 1.40 19.50
N ASN A 145 -14.46 1.75 20.77
CA ASN A 145 -15.80 1.93 21.31
C ASN A 145 -16.43 3.28 20.93
N GLY A 146 -15.60 4.31 20.70
CA GLY A 146 -16.02 5.61 20.20
C GLY A 146 -16.70 5.49 18.85
N GLN A 147 -16.09 4.78 17.90
CA GLN A 147 -16.67 4.57 16.58
C GLN A 147 -17.93 3.69 16.65
N ARG A 148 -17.89 2.59 17.42
CA ARG A 148 -19.04 1.70 17.61
C ARG A 148 -20.26 2.37 18.25
N SER A 149 -20.05 3.43 19.04
CA SER A 149 -21.12 4.20 19.68
C SER A 149 -21.49 5.51 18.98
N GLY A 150 -20.81 5.87 17.88
CA GLY A 150 -20.95 7.19 17.24
C GLY A 150 -20.43 8.36 18.09
N ARG A 151 -19.60 8.08 19.10
CA ARG A 151 -18.95 9.09 19.95
C ARG A 151 -17.59 9.54 19.44
N LEU A 152 -16.96 8.80 18.53
CA LEU A 152 -15.80 9.27 17.77
C LEU A 152 -16.23 9.55 16.34
N ASP A 153 -16.09 10.81 15.93
CA ASP A 153 -16.33 11.32 14.59
C ASP A 153 -15.15 12.25 14.25
N LEU A 154 -14.46 12.01 13.14
CA LEU A 154 -13.19 12.72 12.85
C LEU A 154 -13.39 14.20 12.46
N GLN A 155 -14.63 14.63 12.21
CA GLN A 155 -14.99 16.04 11.97
C GLN A 155 -15.48 16.73 13.25
N ARG A 156 -16.21 16.01 14.12
CA ARG A 156 -16.81 16.57 15.35
C ARG A 156 -15.92 16.46 16.58
N GLY A 157 -15.11 15.41 16.66
CA GLY A 157 -14.26 15.10 17.80
C GLY A 157 -14.56 13.75 18.47
N LEU A 158 -14.07 13.61 19.70
CA LEU A 158 -14.37 12.50 20.61
C LEU A 158 -15.28 13.01 21.75
N LEU A 159 -16.50 12.49 21.83
CA LEU A 159 -17.46 12.79 22.89
C LEU A 159 -17.20 11.94 24.14
N VAL A 160 -16.80 12.59 25.22
CA VAL A 160 -16.48 11.97 26.52
C VAL A 160 -17.31 12.57 27.65
N LYS A 161 -17.43 11.84 28.75
CA LYS A 161 -17.94 12.35 30.03
C LYS A 161 -16.79 12.85 30.91
N THR A 162 -16.93 14.06 31.43
CA THR A 162 -16.08 14.69 32.44
C THR A 162 -16.91 14.99 33.70
N PRO A 163 -16.32 15.48 34.81
CA PRO A 163 -17.08 15.85 36.01
C PRO A 163 -18.06 17.02 35.76
N LEU A 164 -17.79 17.83 34.74
CA LEU A 164 -18.61 18.99 34.37
C LEU A 164 -19.76 18.63 33.42
N GLY A 165 -19.73 17.45 32.79
CA GLY A 165 -20.78 17.00 31.87
C GLY A 165 -20.25 16.19 30.69
N MET A 166 -20.97 16.26 29.56
CA MET A 166 -20.51 15.69 28.29
C MET A 166 -19.73 16.75 27.50
N GLU A 167 -18.58 16.36 26.93
CA GLU A 167 -17.65 17.27 26.27
C GLU A 167 -17.11 16.67 24.96
N TRP A 168 -16.93 17.51 23.94
CA TRP A 168 -16.29 17.13 22.67
C TRP A 168 -14.81 17.52 22.67
N LEU A 169 -13.93 16.53 22.73
CA LEU A 169 -12.50 16.74 22.54
C LEU A 169 -12.18 16.82 21.05
N PRO A 170 -11.53 17.88 20.54
CA PRO A 170 -11.24 18.03 19.11
C PRO A 170 -10.30 16.94 18.59
N VAL A 171 -10.57 16.47 17.37
CA VAL A 171 -9.62 15.65 16.59
C VAL A 171 -8.72 16.60 15.78
N ARG A 172 -7.40 16.34 15.77
CA ARG A 172 -6.42 17.13 15.01
C ARG A 172 -5.50 16.22 14.21
N LEU A 173 -5.17 16.61 12.99
CA LEU A 173 -4.13 15.96 12.19
C LEU A 173 -2.81 16.72 12.28
N ASN A 174 -1.69 15.99 12.25
CA ASN A 174 -0.34 16.53 12.17
C ASN A 174 0.46 15.83 11.05
N ALA A 175 1.08 16.62 10.18
CA ALA A 175 1.87 16.22 9.01
C ALA A 175 1.16 15.44 7.86
N PHE A 176 -0.13 15.13 8.01
CA PHE A 176 -0.94 14.53 6.94
C PHE A 176 -1.05 15.43 5.69
N VAL A 177 -1.12 14.78 4.52
CA VAL A 177 -1.39 15.44 3.23
C VAL A 177 -2.89 15.71 3.04
N TRP A 178 -3.74 14.91 3.69
CA TRP A 178 -5.19 15.08 3.73
C TRP A 178 -5.63 15.86 4.98
N PRO A 179 -6.75 16.62 4.92
CA PRO A 179 -7.41 17.18 6.09
C PRO A 179 -8.26 16.12 6.84
N ALA A 180 -8.71 16.44 8.06
CA ALA A 180 -9.36 15.49 8.99
C ALA A 180 -10.62 14.83 8.40
N GLU A 181 -11.44 15.63 7.71
CA GLU A 181 -12.67 15.25 7.05
C GLU A 181 -12.51 14.22 5.92
N SER A 182 -11.28 13.98 5.44
CA SER A 182 -10.98 12.96 4.43
C SER A 182 -10.88 11.54 4.99
N PHE A 183 -10.88 11.37 6.32
CA PHE A 183 -10.82 10.07 6.96
C PHE A 183 -12.18 9.69 7.55
N ASN A 184 -12.55 8.41 7.41
CA ASN A 184 -13.87 7.91 7.83
C ASN A 184 -13.78 6.96 9.02
N GLU A 185 -12.62 6.33 9.24
CA GLU A 185 -12.46 5.27 10.24
C GLU A 185 -10.99 5.19 10.67
N LEU A 186 -10.75 4.91 11.96
CA LEU A 186 -9.45 4.59 12.55
C LEU A 186 -9.49 3.14 13.01
N ILE A 187 -8.58 2.31 12.50
CA ILE A 187 -8.49 0.90 12.84
C ILE A 187 -7.22 0.69 13.65
N PRO A 188 -7.30 0.50 14.99
CA PRO A 188 -6.12 0.23 15.79
C PRO A 188 -5.37 -1.02 15.31
N VAL A 189 -4.04 -0.92 15.23
CA VAL A 189 -3.20 -1.97 14.67
C VAL A 189 -3.06 -3.12 15.67
N GLY A 190 -3.69 -4.25 15.34
CA GLY A 190 -3.47 -5.54 15.99
C GLY A 190 -2.45 -6.40 15.23
N SER A 191 -2.41 -7.70 15.53
CA SER A 191 -1.61 -8.65 14.75
C SER A 191 -2.26 -8.91 13.38
N TYR A 192 -1.50 -8.73 12.30
CA TYR A 192 -1.89 -9.09 10.94
C TYR A 192 -0.79 -9.97 10.29
N TYR A 193 -1.17 -10.70 9.24
CA TYR A 193 -0.26 -11.50 8.43
C TYR A 193 -0.61 -11.32 6.96
N ASP A 194 0.41 -11.11 6.14
CA ASP A 194 0.31 -10.98 4.69
C ASP A 194 1.49 -11.70 4.04
N SER A 195 1.23 -12.59 3.08
CA SER A 195 2.28 -13.35 2.38
C SER A 195 3.08 -12.52 1.36
N ASN A 196 2.66 -11.28 1.12
CA ASN A 196 3.34 -10.29 0.30
C ASN A 196 4.15 -9.27 1.11
N LEU A 197 4.15 -9.36 2.45
CA LEU A 197 4.97 -8.54 3.34
C LEU A 197 5.89 -9.45 4.18
N ARG A 198 7.19 -9.40 3.89
CA ARG A 198 8.24 -10.15 4.61
C ARG A 198 8.77 -9.34 5.80
N HIS A 199 8.86 -8.03 5.66
CA HIS A 199 9.31 -7.14 6.72
C HIS A 199 8.15 -6.35 7.33
N GLN A 200 8.23 -6.10 8.64
CA GLN A 200 7.31 -5.23 9.37
C GLN A 200 8.13 -4.09 9.99
N PHE A 201 7.79 -2.85 9.65
CA PHE A 201 8.44 -1.65 10.16
C PHE A 201 7.59 -1.05 11.27
N VAL A 202 7.78 -1.62 12.47
CA VAL A 202 7.05 -1.31 13.70
C VAL A 202 8.00 -0.67 14.70
N GLU A 203 7.55 0.41 15.33
CA GLU A 203 8.31 1.15 16.33
C GLU A 203 7.53 1.26 17.64
N CYS A 204 8.16 0.82 18.73
CA CYS A 204 7.69 1.10 20.08
C CYS A 204 7.92 2.58 20.39
N GLY A 205 6.92 3.22 20.97
CA GLY A 205 6.93 4.65 21.25
C GLY A 205 5.55 5.12 21.70
N PHE A 206 5.44 6.38 22.08
CA PHE A 206 4.23 6.99 22.62
C PHE A 206 3.09 7.04 21.58
N GLY A 207 1.92 6.55 21.98
CA GLY A 207 0.69 6.56 21.18
C GLY A 207 0.17 5.17 20.78
N CYS A 208 -0.98 5.16 20.13
CA CYS A 208 -1.61 3.97 19.56
C CYS A 208 -1.47 4.02 18.03
N PRO A 209 -0.71 3.11 17.39
CA PRO A 209 -0.71 2.98 15.94
C PRO A 209 -2.10 2.59 15.43
N VAL A 210 -2.60 3.32 14.45
CA VAL A 210 -3.88 3.07 13.78
C VAL A 210 -3.73 3.17 12.27
N VAL A 211 -4.52 2.40 11.52
CA VAL A 211 -4.74 2.65 10.10
C VAL A 211 -5.86 3.67 9.97
N ALA A 212 -5.56 4.86 9.46
CA ALA A 212 -6.56 5.87 9.13
C ALA A 212 -7.11 5.58 7.72
N LEU A 213 -8.38 5.23 7.63
CA LEU A 213 -9.01 4.76 6.40
C LEU A 213 -9.83 5.88 5.74
N ARG A 214 -9.47 6.23 4.50
CA ARG A 214 -10.25 7.09 3.61
C ARG A 214 -11.11 6.21 2.70
N LYS A 215 -12.42 6.43 2.69
CA LYS A 215 -13.38 5.82 1.78
C LYS A 215 -13.64 6.80 0.65
N ASN A 216 -13.38 6.38 -0.59
CA ASN A 216 -13.44 7.23 -1.76
C ASN A 216 -14.88 7.26 -2.29
N GLU A 217 -15.65 8.29 -1.93
CA GLU A 217 -17.00 8.46 -2.47
C GLU A 217 -16.92 8.91 -3.94
N CYS A 218 -17.35 8.02 -4.84
CA CYS A 218 -17.55 8.34 -6.25
C CYS A 218 -18.42 9.60 -6.41
N ASN A 219 -18.04 10.47 -7.35
CA ASN A 219 -18.69 11.74 -7.74
C ASN A 219 -18.23 13.04 -7.02
N GLN A 220 -17.27 13.01 -6.08
CA GLN A 220 -16.83 14.27 -5.43
C GLN A 220 -15.73 15.06 -6.19
N SER A 221 -14.84 14.44 -6.97
CA SER A 221 -13.88 15.15 -7.85
C SER A 221 -13.25 14.25 -8.93
N GLN A 222 -12.76 14.80 -10.04
CA GLN A 222 -11.99 14.06 -11.07
C GLN A 222 -10.67 13.48 -10.55
N VAL A 223 -10.12 14.02 -9.46
CA VAL A 223 -8.88 13.49 -8.85
C VAL A 223 -9.17 12.20 -8.07
N ASN A 224 -10.42 12.02 -7.60
CA ASN A 224 -10.82 10.79 -6.90
C ASN A 224 -10.77 9.54 -7.80
N ASP A 225 -10.88 9.68 -9.12
CA ASP A 225 -10.81 8.58 -10.09
C ASP A 225 -9.45 7.84 -10.08
N TYR A 226 -8.43 8.45 -9.46
CA TYR A 226 -7.08 7.88 -9.32
C TYR A 226 -6.78 7.33 -7.91
N PHE A 227 -7.74 7.28 -6.98
CA PHE A 227 -7.58 6.60 -5.69
C PHE A 227 -8.29 5.23 -5.66
N LEU A 228 -7.95 4.40 -4.69
CA LEU A 228 -8.68 3.18 -4.39
C LEU A 228 -9.97 3.52 -3.62
N ASP A 229 -11.01 2.70 -3.80
CA ASP A 229 -12.29 2.78 -3.05
C ASP A 229 -12.08 2.90 -1.55
N GLN A 230 -11.05 2.22 -1.03
CA GLN A 230 -10.54 2.38 0.33
C GLN A 230 -9.03 2.61 0.27
N THR A 231 -8.57 3.74 0.79
CA THR A 231 -7.15 4.09 0.85
C THR A 231 -6.72 4.18 2.32
N PRO A 232 -5.92 3.21 2.82
CA PRO A 232 -5.43 3.20 4.19
C PRO A 232 -4.13 4.01 4.34
N PHE A 233 -4.00 4.76 5.43
CA PHE A 233 -2.84 5.56 5.78
C PHE A 233 -2.29 5.17 7.14
N ALA A 234 -0.97 5.26 7.32
CA ALA A 234 -0.36 5.07 8.64
C ALA A 234 -0.67 6.28 9.50
N ALA A 235 -1.08 6.05 10.74
CA ALA A 235 -1.34 7.11 11.70
C ALA A 235 -0.97 6.64 13.11
N THR A 236 -0.63 7.58 13.98
CA THR A 236 -0.47 7.32 15.41
C THR A 236 -1.35 8.28 16.19
N ALA A 237 -2.30 7.71 16.92
CA ALA A 237 -3.18 8.43 17.82
C ALA A 237 -2.50 8.70 19.16
N ILE A 238 -2.60 9.94 19.64
CA ILE A 238 -2.30 10.34 21.00
C ILE A 238 -3.50 11.13 21.52
N LEU A 239 -4.13 10.64 22.60
CA LEU A 239 -5.15 11.41 23.31
C LEU A 239 -4.47 12.21 24.41
N ILE A 240 -4.55 13.54 24.30
CA ILE A 240 -4.21 14.47 25.37
C ILE A 240 -5.51 14.72 26.14
N PRO A 241 -5.68 14.20 27.37
CA PRO A 241 -6.87 14.48 28.15
C PRO A 241 -6.92 15.97 28.50
N ASP A 242 -8.12 16.56 28.47
CA ASP A 242 -8.30 17.84 29.16
C ASP A 242 -8.33 17.58 30.67
N LEU A 243 -7.49 18.33 31.40
CA LEU A 243 -7.34 18.27 32.83
C LEU A 243 -8.15 19.37 33.55
N GLN A 244 -8.60 20.44 32.86
CA GLN A 244 -9.34 21.54 33.49
C GLN A 244 -10.64 21.08 34.18
N PRO A 245 -11.48 20.18 33.62
CA PRO A 245 -12.68 19.66 34.29
C PRO A 245 -12.42 18.88 35.59
N TRP A 246 -11.14 18.57 35.87
CA TRP A 246 -10.69 17.73 36.97
C TRP A 246 -9.86 18.52 38.00
N GLN A 247 -9.64 19.81 37.78
CA GLN A 247 -8.97 20.73 38.70
C GLN A 247 -9.97 21.40 39.67
N THR A 248 -9.51 21.84 40.84
CA THR A 248 -10.34 22.66 41.73
C THR A 248 -10.27 24.14 41.35
N PHE A 249 -11.32 24.91 41.69
CA PHE A 249 -11.50 26.30 41.25
C PHE A 249 -10.32 27.23 41.61
N SER A 250 -9.63 26.96 42.72
CA SER A 250 -8.43 27.70 43.16
C SER A 250 -7.17 27.41 42.31
N GLN A 251 -7.07 26.25 41.68
CA GLN A 251 -5.90 25.82 40.89
C GLN A 251 -5.96 26.34 39.45
N ILE A 252 -7.17 26.51 38.90
CA ILE A 252 -7.40 27.00 37.53
C ILE A 252 -6.81 28.41 37.32
N GLN A 253 -6.73 29.23 38.38
CA GLN A 253 -6.13 30.58 38.30
C GLN A 253 -4.59 30.60 38.22
N GLN A 254 -3.89 29.50 38.49
CA GLN A 254 -2.43 29.47 38.61
C GLN A 254 -1.70 28.86 37.40
N SER A 255 -2.40 28.24 36.45
CA SER A 255 -1.79 27.58 35.26
C SER A 255 -2.40 28.09 33.94
N PRO A 256 -1.93 29.22 33.37
CA PRO A 256 -2.59 29.87 32.23
C PRO A 256 -2.47 29.14 30.87
N THR A 257 -1.64 28.10 30.76
CA THR A 257 -1.35 27.44 29.47
C THR A 257 -1.07 25.94 29.62
N MET A 258 -2.07 25.13 30.02
CA MET A 258 -2.09 23.72 29.63
C MET A 258 -2.80 23.56 28.29
N SER A 259 -2.30 22.64 27.46
CA SER A 259 -2.76 22.41 26.09
C SER A 259 -4.26 22.11 26.04
N GLN A 260 -4.97 22.73 25.09
CA GLN A 260 -6.32 22.31 24.72
C GLN A 260 -6.33 20.79 24.46
N GLY A 261 -7.08 20.04 25.26
CA GLY A 261 -7.20 18.58 25.13
C GLY A 261 -7.68 18.17 23.73
N GLY A 262 -7.44 16.93 23.35
CA GLY A 262 -7.78 16.46 22.01
C GLY A 262 -7.13 15.15 21.60
N LEU A 263 -7.73 14.51 20.61
CA LEU A 263 -7.17 13.34 19.94
C LEU A 263 -6.32 13.81 18.75
N VAL A 264 -5.00 13.70 18.86
CA VAL A 264 -4.07 14.08 17.79
C VAL A 264 -3.63 12.84 17.03
N LEU A 265 -3.79 12.86 15.71
CA LEU A 265 -3.26 11.87 14.79
C LEU A 265 -1.98 12.43 14.16
N TYR A 266 -0.89 11.69 14.26
CA TYR A 266 0.39 12.00 13.62
C TYR A 266 0.64 11.07 12.43
N ASP A 267 1.23 11.57 11.35
CA ASP A 267 1.79 10.76 10.26
C ASP A 267 3.19 10.24 10.69
N PRO A 268 3.34 8.93 11.02
CA PRO A 268 4.60 8.38 11.49
C PRO A 268 5.70 8.30 10.42
N LEU A 269 5.38 8.47 9.13
CA LEU A 269 6.38 8.56 8.06
C LEU A 269 7.10 9.91 8.04
N LYS A 270 6.51 10.94 8.67
CA LYS A 270 7.04 12.31 8.74
C LYS A 270 7.43 12.73 10.15
N VAL A 271 6.77 12.20 11.17
CA VAL A 271 6.99 12.56 12.58
C VAL A 271 7.51 11.36 13.36
N ALA A 272 8.82 11.31 13.59
CA ALA A 272 9.44 10.25 14.40
C ALA A 272 9.40 10.50 15.92
N HIS A 273 9.20 11.77 16.35
CA HIS A 273 9.23 12.17 17.76
C HIS A 273 8.21 13.27 18.04
N VAL A 274 7.71 13.30 19.27
CA VAL A 274 6.77 14.32 19.77
C VAL A 274 7.27 14.88 21.10
N GLN A 275 6.99 16.16 21.36
CA GLN A 275 7.44 16.88 22.56
C GLN A 275 6.26 17.07 23.52
N TYR A 276 6.39 16.62 24.77
CA TYR A 276 5.34 16.76 25.79
C TYR A 276 5.94 17.19 27.14
N GLY A 277 5.70 18.45 27.48
CA GLY A 277 6.45 19.15 28.53
C GLY A 277 7.93 19.27 28.13
N GLY A 278 8.84 19.10 29.10
CA GLY A 278 10.29 19.08 28.85
C GLY A 278 10.80 17.86 28.08
N SER A 279 10.04 16.77 27.98
CA SER A 279 10.52 15.48 27.49
C SER A 279 10.14 15.20 26.03
N ARG A 280 11.09 14.62 25.29
CA ARG A 280 10.94 14.20 23.89
C ARG A 280 10.69 12.69 23.83
N TYR A 281 9.52 12.31 23.34
CA TYR A 281 9.11 10.91 23.18
C TYR A 281 9.28 10.49 21.73
N ARG A 282 9.69 9.24 21.52
CA ARG A 282 9.62 8.60 20.19
C ARG A 282 8.16 8.23 19.93
N LEU A 283 7.67 8.46 18.71
CA LEU A 283 6.29 8.15 18.34
C LEU A 283 6.13 6.63 18.15
N ALA A 284 5.00 6.05 18.58
CA ALA A 284 4.63 4.69 18.17
C ALA A 284 4.44 4.64 16.65
N ALA A 285 4.79 3.56 15.97
CA ALA A 285 4.47 3.44 14.55
C ALA A 285 4.24 1.99 14.12
N ASP A 286 3.35 1.80 13.16
CA ASP A 286 3.41 0.68 12.23
C ASP A 286 3.15 1.25 10.83
N ILE A 287 4.22 1.46 10.06
CA ILE A 287 4.12 2.02 8.70
C ILE A 287 3.82 0.93 7.65
N THR A 288 3.87 -0.35 8.06
CA THR A 288 3.56 -1.52 7.24
C THR A 288 2.06 -1.86 7.28
N ALA A 289 1.38 -1.61 8.41
CA ALA A 289 -0.04 -1.93 8.62
C ALA A 289 -1.00 -1.46 7.51
N PRO A 290 -0.86 -0.25 6.91
CA PRO A 290 -1.73 0.16 5.80
C PRO A 290 -1.55 -0.70 4.55
N LEU A 291 -0.33 -1.16 4.27
CA LEU A 291 -0.04 -2.06 3.15
C LEU A 291 -0.58 -3.47 3.46
N GLY A 292 -0.49 -3.92 4.71
CA GLY A 292 -1.10 -5.15 5.19
C GLY A 292 -2.63 -5.10 5.26
N PHE A 293 -3.25 -3.91 5.24
CA PHE A 293 -4.69 -3.75 5.06
C PHE A 293 -5.07 -3.96 3.58
N LEU A 294 -4.33 -3.34 2.64
CA LEU A 294 -4.57 -3.51 1.20
C LEU A 294 -4.47 -4.96 0.74
N GLY A 295 -3.46 -5.71 1.19
CA GLY A 295 -3.31 -7.13 0.83
C GLY A 295 -4.33 -8.08 1.49
N GLN A 296 -5.16 -7.59 2.41
CA GLN A 296 -6.28 -8.34 2.98
C GLN A 296 -7.59 -8.23 2.17
N GLU A 297 -7.62 -7.50 1.04
CA GLU A 297 -8.78 -7.44 0.14
C GLU A 297 -9.01 -8.77 -0.62
N LYS A 298 -9.70 -9.71 0.04
CA LYS A 298 -9.88 -11.12 -0.39
C LYS A 298 -10.78 -11.37 -1.61
N ASN A 299 -11.28 -10.33 -2.28
CA ASN A 299 -12.24 -10.48 -3.38
C ASN A 299 -11.59 -10.58 -4.77
N TRP A 300 -10.26 -10.44 -4.87
CA TRP A 300 -9.56 -10.55 -6.14
C TRP A 300 -9.34 -12.01 -6.58
N ASN A 301 -9.61 -12.29 -7.87
CA ASN A 301 -9.38 -13.58 -8.49
C ASN A 301 -8.48 -13.43 -9.75
N PRO A 302 -7.16 -13.67 -9.66
CA PRO A 302 -6.23 -13.53 -10.79
C PRO A 302 -6.62 -14.36 -12.01
N ILE A 303 -7.23 -15.52 -11.77
CA ILE A 303 -7.65 -16.44 -12.83
C ILE A 303 -8.84 -15.84 -13.57
N GLU A 304 -9.81 -15.23 -12.88
CA GLU A 304 -10.97 -14.64 -13.53
C GLU A 304 -10.61 -13.38 -14.33
N GLU A 305 -9.80 -12.47 -13.78
CA GLU A 305 -9.32 -11.27 -14.51
C GLU A 305 -8.47 -11.63 -15.74
N TYR A 306 -7.64 -12.68 -15.64
CA TYR A 306 -6.91 -13.19 -16.80
C TYR A 306 -7.85 -13.80 -17.86
N ILE A 307 -8.82 -14.61 -17.45
CA ILE A 307 -9.77 -15.27 -18.36
C ILE A 307 -10.73 -14.26 -19.01
N ARG A 308 -11.10 -13.20 -18.27
CA ARG A 308 -12.08 -12.19 -18.68
C ARG A 308 -11.46 -10.79 -18.52
N PRO A 309 -10.65 -10.34 -19.50
CA PRO A 309 -9.94 -9.06 -19.40
C PRO A 309 -10.84 -7.81 -19.39
N GLU A 310 -12.17 -7.95 -19.45
CA GLU A 310 -13.13 -6.83 -19.50
C GLU A 310 -14.27 -6.95 -18.47
N THR A 311 -14.22 -7.88 -17.50
CA THR A 311 -15.31 -8.03 -16.51
C THR A 311 -15.36 -6.97 -15.43
N ASP A 312 -14.25 -6.30 -15.12
CA ASP A 312 -14.24 -5.23 -14.12
C ASP A 312 -13.33 -4.06 -14.54
N PRO A 313 -13.90 -3.03 -15.18
CA PRO A 313 -13.17 -1.82 -15.53
C PRO A 313 -12.94 -0.87 -14.34
N SER A 314 -13.58 -1.07 -13.18
CA SER A 314 -13.40 -0.21 -12.00
C SER A 314 -12.06 -0.47 -11.30
N LEU A 315 -11.59 -1.72 -11.36
CA LEU A 315 -10.33 -2.16 -10.79
C LEU A 315 -9.12 -1.91 -11.69
N ALA A 316 -9.33 -1.64 -12.97
CA ALA A 316 -8.26 -1.33 -13.92
C ALA A 316 -7.91 0.17 -13.93
N GLY A 317 -6.63 0.47 -14.12
CA GLY A 317 -6.13 1.82 -14.36
C GLY A 317 -4.94 2.22 -13.48
N LEU A 318 -4.51 3.46 -13.69
CA LEU A 318 -3.52 4.16 -12.90
C LEU A 318 -4.13 4.59 -11.55
N ARG A 319 -3.43 4.34 -10.45
CA ARG A 319 -3.84 4.73 -9.09
C ARG A 319 -2.65 5.31 -8.32
N MET A 320 -2.94 6.28 -7.44
CA MET A 320 -1.99 6.86 -6.48
C MET A 320 -2.30 6.30 -5.09
N LEU A 321 -1.27 5.99 -4.29
CA LEU A 321 -1.48 5.55 -2.89
C LEU A 321 -1.61 6.72 -1.89
N GLU A 322 -1.14 7.90 -2.28
CA GLU A 322 -1.19 9.15 -1.51
C GLU A 322 -1.54 10.30 -2.47
N PRO A 323 -2.06 11.46 -2.02
CA PRO A 323 -2.33 12.61 -2.89
C PRO A 323 -1.05 13.13 -3.54
N TYR A 324 -1.13 13.59 -4.79
CA TYR A 324 0.01 14.16 -5.50
C TYR A 324 0.73 15.21 -4.63
N GLN A 325 1.99 14.91 -4.30
CA GLN A 325 2.88 15.72 -3.49
C GLN A 325 3.91 16.36 -4.42
N PRO A 326 3.83 17.67 -4.75
CA PRO A 326 4.68 18.29 -5.76
C PRO A 326 6.19 18.15 -5.47
N GLU A 327 6.58 18.16 -4.20
CA GLU A 327 7.95 18.00 -3.74
C GLU A 327 8.53 16.60 -4.01
N LYS A 328 7.68 15.61 -4.32
CA LYS A 328 8.09 14.22 -4.56
C LYS A 328 8.10 13.86 -6.05
N ILE A 329 8.98 12.91 -6.40
CA ILE A 329 9.05 12.30 -7.72
C ILE A 329 8.14 11.06 -7.75
N PRO A 330 7.24 10.89 -8.74
CA PRO A 330 6.45 9.67 -8.81
C PRO A 330 7.26 8.44 -9.25
N VAL A 331 7.06 7.31 -8.57
CA VAL A 331 7.51 5.98 -8.96
C VAL A 331 6.27 5.16 -9.34
N LEU A 332 6.18 4.74 -10.60
CA LEU A 332 5.07 3.96 -11.12
C LEU A 332 5.43 2.47 -11.17
N PHE A 333 4.73 1.64 -10.41
CA PHE A 333 4.85 0.19 -10.46
C PHE A 333 3.87 -0.44 -11.48
N VAL A 334 4.37 -1.36 -12.30
CA VAL A 334 3.61 -2.09 -13.32
C VAL A 334 3.82 -3.60 -13.14
N HIS A 335 2.76 -4.31 -12.76
CA HIS A 335 2.81 -5.75 -12.43
C HIS A 335 2.87 -6.66 -13.67
N GLY A 336 3.14 -7.95 -13.44
CA GLY A 336 3.30 -8.98 -14.47
C GLY A 336 2.01 -9.72 -14.86
N LEU A 337 2.16 -10.76 -15.67
CA LEU A 337 1.08 -11.67 -16.07
C LEU A 337 0.54 -12.46 -14.86
N PHE A 338 -0.78 -12.71 -14.79
CA PHE A 338 -1.42 -13.44 -13.67
C PHE A 338 -1.17 -12.82 -12.28
N SER A 339 -0.91 -11.52 -12.22
CA SER A 339 -0.62 -10.78 -10.98
C SER A 339 -1.39 -9.46 -10.92
N ASP A 340 -1.22 -8.73 -9.83
CA ASP A 340 -1.77 -7.40 -9.56
C ASP A 340 -0.71 -6.50 -8.88
N PRO A 341 -1.03 -5.24 -8.53
CA PRO A 341 -0.13 -4.37 -7.78
C PRO A 341 0.30 -4.89 -6.40
N GLN A 342 -0.40 -5.85 -5.79
CA GLN A 342 -0.04 -6.36 -4.45
C GLN A 342 1.32 -7.10 -4.46
N THR A 343 1.76 -7.57 -5.63
CA THR A 343 3.10 -8.13 -5.82
C THR A 343 4.25 -7.17 -5.48
N TYR A 344 4.00 -5.87 -5.46
CA TYR A 344 4.96 -4.84 -5.06
C TYR A 344 4.88 -4.43 -3.58
N LEU A 345 3.99 -4.99 -2.75
CA LEU A 345 3.79 -4.54 -1.36
C LEU A 345 5.10 -4.53 -0.56
N GLU A 346 5.91 -5.60 -0.63
CA GLU A 346 7.21 -5.65 0.05
C GLU A 346 8.18 -4.54 -0.41
N MET A 347 8.31 -4.34 -1.72
CA MET A 347 9.16 -3.30 -2.28
C MET A 347 8.66 -1.90 -1.89
N ALA A 348 7.35 -1.67 -1.92
CA ALA A 348 6.72 -0.43 -1.47
C ALA A 348 6.99 -0.17 0.02
N ASN A 349 6.87 -1.21 0.84
CA ASN A 349 7.09 -1.18 2.28
C ASN A 349 8.54 -0.80 2.63
N GLN A 350 9.52 -1.51 2.06
CA GLN A 350 10.95 -1.21 2.27
C GLN A 350 11.37 0.16 1.70
N ILE A 351 10.80 0.61 0.58
CA ILE A 351 11.08 1.96 0.05
C ILE A 351 10.50 3.04 0.97
N ARG A 352 9.27 2.88 1.48
CA ARG A 352 8.65 3.84 2.42
C ARG A 352 9.33 3.87 3.79
N ALA A 353 9.93 2.77 4.23
CA ALA A 353 10.71 2.72 5.46
C ALA A 353 12.05 3.46 5.40
N GLN A 354 12.58 3.72 4.20
CA GLN A 354 13.81 4.48 4.00
C GLN A 354 13.48 5.97 3.94
N ALA A 355 13.76 6.72 5.01
CA ALA A 355 13.33 8.11 5.17
C ALA A 355 13.76 9.05 4.03
N ASP A 356 14.95 8.85 3.47
CA ASP A 356 15.44 9.62 2.32
C ASP A 356 14.66 9.34 1.03
N LEU A 357 14.27 8.08 0.82
CA LEU A 357 13.42 7.69 -0.31
C LEU A 357 11.96 8.12 -0.10
N HIS A 358 11.39 7.96 1.10
CA HIS A 358 10.03 8.42 1.39
C HIS A 358 9.88 9.94 1.22
N ALA A 359 10.90 10.71 1.62
CA ALA A 359 10.89 12.16 1.42
C ALA A 359 10.98 12.55 -0.07
N ALA A 360 11.72 11.79 -0.88
CA ALA A 360 11.94 12.11 -2.29
C ALA A 360 10.91 11.51 -3.27
N TYR A 361 10.23 10.42 -2.91
CA TYR A 361 9.44 9.60 -3.82
C TYR A 361 8.01 9.33 -3.36
N GLN A 362 7.10 9.28 -4.33
CA GLN A 362 5.69 8.93 -4.16
C GLN A 362 5.35 7.70 -5.00
N ILE A 363 4.62 6.74 -4.44
CA ILE A 363 4.29 5.48 -5.11
C ILE A 363 2.93 5.56 -5.83
N TRP A 364 2.95 5.30 -7.13
CA TRP A 364 1.79 5.08 -7.99
C TRP A 364 1.82 3.63 -8.51
N VAL A 365 0.65 3.08 -8.85
CA VAL A 365 0.51 1.70 -9.36
C VAL A 365 -0.38 1.68 -10.60
N TYR A 366 -0.10 0.79 -11.54
CA TYR A 366 -0.97 0.54 -12.69
C TYR A 366 -1.48 -0.89 -12.67
N ARG A 367 -2.81 -1.05 -12.53
CA ARG A 367 -3.49 -2.35 -12.68
C ARG A 367 -4.09 -2.47 -14.08
N TYR A 368 -3.93 -3.64 -14.70
CA TYR A 368 -4.43 -3.89 -16.05
C TYR A 368 -4.80 -5.36 -16.27
N PRO A 369 -5.74 -5.64 -17.19
CA PRO A 369 -6.22 -6.99 -17.43
C PRO A 369 -5.17 -7.84 -18.18
N THR A 370 -4.36 -8.57 -17.42
CA THR A 370 -3.12 -9.21 -17.92
C THR A 370 -3.33 -10.24 -19.03
N GLY A 371 -4.50 -10.87 -19.14
CA GLY A 371 -4.80 -11.82 -20.21
C GLY A 371 -5.06 -11.17 -21.58
N GLY A 372 -5.46 -9.89 -21.58
CA GLY A 372 -5.74 -9.11 -22.79
C GLY A 372 -4.49 -8.80 -23.61
N ASN A 373 -4.64 -8.00 -24.67
CA ASN A 373 -3.53 -7.52 -25.49
C ASN A 373 -2.77 -6.40 -24.76
N PHE A 374 -1.51 -6.62 -24.36
CA PHE A 374 -0.75 -5.62 -23.60
C PHE A 374 -0.46 -4.33 -24.36
N PHE A 375 -0.55 -4.28 -25.69
CA PHE A 375 -0.46 -3.01 -26.43
C PHE A 375 -1.66 -2.11 -26.12
N LEU A 376 -2.83 -2.67 -25.87
CA LEU A 376 -4.01 -1.92 -25.43
C LEU A 376 -3.78 -1.38 -24.01
N SER A 377 -3.28 -2.20 -23.09
CA SER A 377 -2.92 -1.76 -21.73
C SER A 377 -1.84 -0.67 -21.75
N ALA A 378 -0.79 -0.82 -22.56
CA ALA A 378 0.24 0.20 -22.73
C ALA A 378 -0.30 1.51 -23.32
N ALA A 379 -1.27 1.45 -24.23
CA ALA A 379 -1.94 2.63 -24.80
C ALA A 379 -2.91 3.30 -23.80
N GLN A 380 -3.61 2.51 -22.99
CA GLN A 380 -4.44 2.99 -21.89
C GLN A 380 -3.58 3.67 -20.83
N LEU A 381 -2.45 3.07 -20.43
CA LEU A 381 -1.49 3.69 -19.52
C LEU A 381 -0.96 5.03 -20.06
N ARG A 382 -0.49 5.10 -21.31
CA ARG A 382 -0.08 6.38 -21.94
C ARG A 382 -1.17 7.45 -21.84
N THR A 383 -2.43 7.08 -22.11
CA THR A 383 -3.57 8.00 -22.10
C THR A 383 -3.89 8.47 -20.68
N GLN A 384 -3.99 7.57 -19.71
CA GLN A 384 -4.29 7.89 -18.31
C GLN A 384 -3.15 8.67 -17.65
N LEU A 385 -1.89 8.30 -17.92
CA LEU A 385 -0.73 8.99 -17.39
C LEU A 385 -0.64 10.43 -17.94
N ALA A 386 -0.86 10.63 -19.24
CA ALA A 386 -0.90 11.98 -19.81
C ALA A 386 -2.02 12.85 -19.21
N ALA A 387 -3.20 12.26 -18.97
CA ALA A 387 -4.31 12.95 -18.32
C ALA A 387 -4.01 13.32 -16.85
N LEU A 388 -3.50 12.38 -16.05
CA LEU A 388 -3.11 12.62 -14.66
C LEU A 388 -2.01 13.69 -14.57
N LEU A 389 -0.97 13.59 -15.40
CA LEU A 389 0.11 14.58 -15.43
C LEU A 389 -0.39 15.98 -15.81
N ALA A 390 -1.38 16.10 -16.70
CA ALA A 390 -2.00 17.38 -17.01
C ALA A 390 -2.78 17.95 -15.80
N GLN A 391 -3.53 17.11 -15.08
CA GLN A 391 -4.23 17.52 -13.85
C GLN A 391 -3.25 17.94 -12.74
N CYS A 392 -2.21 17.16 -12.48
CA CYS A 392 -1.18 17.47 -11.48
C CYS A 392 -0.46 18.79 -11.81
N ARG A 393 -0.10 19.03 -13.08
CA ARG A 393 0.52 20.30 -13.51
C ARG A 393 -0.41 21.51 -13.38
N ALA A 394 -1.72 21.32 -13.58
CA ALA A 394 -2.71 22.39 -13.40
C ALA A 394 -2.89 22.79 -11.92
N GLN A 395 -2.64 21.86 -10.99
CA GLN A 395 -2.59 22.16 -9.55
C GLN A 395 -1.25 22.81 -9.16
N HIS A 396 -0.14 22.20 -9.56
CA HIS A 396 1.22 22.66 -9.24
C HIS A 396 2.19 22.40 -10.39
N GLN A 397 2.72 23.46 -10.97
CA GLN A 397 3.79 23.38 -11.96
C GLN A 397 5.13 23.08 -11.26
N ASN A 398 5.62 21.84 -11.37
CA ASN A 398 6.94 21.45 -10.85
C ASN A 398 7.64 20.41 -11.75
N ASN A 399 8.98 20.49 -11.75
CA ASN A 399 9.89 19.64 -12.52
C ASN A 399 10.00 18.21 -11.99
N ASN A 400 9.57 17.89 -10.76
CA ASN A 400 9.64 16.52 -10.23
C ASN A 400 8.67 15.54 -10.93
N LEU A 401 7.56 16.05 -11.47
CA LEU A 401 6.71 15.28 -12.39
C LEU A 401 7.47 14.87 -13.64
N ASP A 402 8.44 15.67 -14.08
CA ASP A 402 9.28 15.40 -15.24
C ASP A 402 10.57 14.63 -14.86
N ARG A 403 10.54 13.86 -13.78
CA ARG A 403 11.62 12.97 -13.31
C ARG A 403 11.14 11.57 -12.97
N MET A 404 9.94 11.18 -13.42
CA MET A 404 9.28 9.93 -13.03
C MET A 404 10.15 8.70 -13.28
N VAL A 405 10.01 7.75 -12.37
CA VAL A 405 10.59 6.40 -12.49
C VAL A 405 9.46 5.42 -12.80
N ILE A 406 9.64 4.55 -13.78
CA ILE A 406 8.74 3.43 -14.05
C ILE A 406 9.45 2.10 -13.76
N ILE A 407 8.82 1.23 -12.98
CA ILE A 407 9.34 -0.09 -12.65
C ILE A 407 8.34 -1.13 -13.12
N GLY A 408 8.77 -2.03 -14.01
CA GLY A 408 7.91 -3.07 -14.57
C GLY A 408 8.45 -4.47 -14.31
N HIS A 409 7.59 -5.35 -13.80
CA HIS A 409 7.91 -6.76 -13.57
C HIS A 409 7.35 -7.64 -14.68
N SER A 410 8.15 -8.59 -15.19
CA SER A 410 7.68 -9.57 -16.17
C SER A 410 7.01 -8.88 -17.37
N LEU A 411 5.79 -9.25 -17.74
CA LEU A 411 4.98 -8.55 -18.75
C LEU A 411 4.86 -7.03 -18.52
N GLY A 412 4.78 -6.58 -17.26
CA GLY A 412 4.74 -5.16 -16.91
C GLY A 412 5.98 -4.39 -17.32
N GLY A 413 7.13 -5.06 -17.42
CA GLY A 413 8.36 -4.49 -17.98
C GLY A 413 8.27 -4.20 -19.47
N LEU A 414 7.55 -5.02 -20.25
CA LEU A 414 7.26 -4.72 -21.65
C LEU A 414 6.34 -3.50 -21.75
N ILE A 415 5.28 -3.44 -20.95
CA ILE A 415 4.36 -2.29 -20.89
C ILE A 415 5.13 -1.00 -20.51
N ALA A 416 6.03 -1.09 -19.52
CA ALA A 416 6.90 0.01 -19.11
C ALA A 416 7.85 0.45 -20.23
N LYS A 417 8.47 -0.49 -20.96
CA LYS A 417 9.30 -0.21 -22.14
C LYS A 417 8.52 0.57 -23.20
N LEU A 418 7.26 0.20 -23.46
CA LEU A 418 6.36 0.93 -24.38
C LEU A 418 5.93 2.33 -23.90
N GLN A 419 6.37 2.79 -22.73
CA GLN A 419 6.21 4.19 -22.28
C GLN A 419 7.45 5.06 -22.56
N VAL A 420 8.60 4.45 -22.87
CA VAL A 420 9.91 5.14 -22.96
C VAL A 420 10.65 4.94 -24.28
N VAL A 421 10.02 4.24 -25.23
CA VAL A 421 10.54 4.05 -26.60
C VAL A 421 9.64 4.70 -27.65
N THR A 422 10.21 5.04 -28.80
CA THR A 422 9.45 5.52 -29.98
C THR A 422 9.07 4.35 -30.88
N SER A 423 7.82 4.24 -31.31
CA SER A 423 7.40 3.13 -32.18
C SER A 423 7.74 3.32 -33.66
N GLY A 424 7.57 4.54 -34.16
CA GLY A 424 7.56 4.82 -35.61
C GLY A 424 6.63 3.86 -36.35
N ASN A 425 7.09 3.34 -37.50
CA ASN A 425 6.37 2.30 -38.25
C ASN A 425 6.80 0.87 -37.85
N ILE A 426 7.78 0.70 -36.95
CA ILE A 426 8.45 -0.57 -36.69
C ILE A 426 7.46 -1.62 -36.16
N LEU A 427 6.61 -1.25 -35.20
CA LEU A 427 5.60 -2.14 -34.66
C LEU A 427 4.50 -2.48 -35.67
N TRP A 428 4.04 -1.50 -36.46
CA TRP A 428 3.01 -1.72 -37.47
C TRP A 428 3.49 -2.70 -38.56
N ASN A 429 4.69 -2.48 -39.08
CA ASN A 429 5.31 -3.34 -40.11
C ASN A 429 5.59 -4.77 -39.62
N SER A 430 5.57 -5.03 -38.31
CA SER A 430 5.67 -6.38 -37.74
C SER A 430 4.35 -7.17 -37.75
N VAL A 431 3.22 -6.48 -37.95
CA VAL A 431 1.87 -7.08 -37.93
C VAL A 431 1.08 -6.94 -39.23
N ALA A 432 1.43 -5.98 -40.09
CA ALA A 432 0.77 -5.74 -41.37
C ALA A 432 1.80 -5.54 -42.49
N CYS A 433 1.47 -5.96 -43.72
CA CYS A 433 2.33 -5.80 -44.90
C CYS A 433 2.00 -4.59 -45.78
N VAL A 434 1.02 -3.75 -45.38
CA VAL A 434 0.62 -2.52 -46.09
C VAL A 434 0.71 -1.30 -45.17
N PRO A 435 0.87 -0.07 -45.69
CA PRO A 435 0.79 1.16 -44.93
C PRO A 435 -0.49 1.29 -44.09
N PHE A 436 -0.41 2.01 -42.98
CA PHE A 436 -1.53 2.12 -42.02
C PHE A 436 -2.73 2.86 -42.61
N GLU A 437 -2.47 3.79 -43.53
CA GLU A 437 -3.46 4.61 -44.22
C GLU A 437 -4.34 3.78 -45.17
N GLU A 438 -3.79 2.68 -45.71
CA GLU A 438 -4.42 1.80 -46.68
C GLU A 438 -5.38 0.77 -46.06
N ILE A 439 -5.39 0.59 -44.73
CA ILE A 439 -6.28 -0.40 -44.10
C ILE A 439 -7.75 0.04 -44.15
N ALA A 440 -8.62 -0.88 -44.55
CA ALA A 440 -10.06 -0.73 -44.50
C ALA A 440 -10.56 -0.95 -43.06
N ALA A 441 -10.64 0.12 -42.28
CA ALA A 441 -11.11 0.13 -40.89
C ALA A 441 -12.09 1.28 -40.64
N SER A 442 -13.00 1.14 -39.67
CA SER A 442 -13.82 2.27 -39.21
C SER A 442 -12.95 3.36 -38.55
N PRO A 443 -13.41 4.62 -38.44
CA PRO A 443 -12.65 5.68 -37.77
C PRO A 443 -12.28 5.33 -36.31
N GLU A 444 -13.18 4.65 -35.59
CA GLU A 444 -12.94 4.18 -34.23
C GLU A 444 -11.87 3.08 -34.18
N GLU A 445 -11.96 2.06 -35.04
CA GLU A 445 -10.95 1.01 -35.14
C GLU A 445 -9.58 1.55 -35.54
N ARG A 446 -9.55 2.50 -36.50
CA ARG A 446 -8.32 3.17 -36.92
C ARG A 446 -7.72 3.97 -35.76
N LEU A 447 -8.50 4.73 -35.00
CA LEU A 447 -8.02 5.41 -33.78
C LEU A 447 -7.50 4.42 -32.71
N ARG A 448 -8.19 3.29 -32.51
CA ARG A 448 -7.80 2.24 -31.56
C ARG A 448 -6.49 1.56 -31.96
N LEU A 449 -6.27 1.32 -33.25
CA LEU A 449 -5.00 0.79 -33.78
C LEU A 449 -3.89 1.85 -33.71
N ALA A 450 -4.18 3.11 -34.08
CA ALA A 450 -3.23 4.22 -34.01
C ALA A 450 -2.61 4.33 -32.61
N LYS A 451 -3.45 4.39 -31.56
CA LYS A 451 -3.01 4.46 -30.16
C LYS A 451 -2.14 3.27 -29.69
N GLN A 452 -2.27 2.10 -30.32
CA GLN A 452 -1.50 0.89 -29.98
C GLN A 452 -0.14 0.83 -30.69
N PHE A 453 -0.09 1.19 -31.97
CA PHE A 453 1.09 0.99 -32.83
C PHE A 453 1.92 2.25 -33.09
N PHE A 454 1.33 3.45 -32.91
CA PHE A 454 1.95 4.74 -33.22
C PHE A 454 1.98 5.63 -31.98
N PHE A 455 3.15 5.76 -31.37
CA PHE A 455 3.34 6.54 -30.15
C PHE A 455 4.79 7.00 -29.97
N THR A 456 4.93 8.07 -29.19
CA THR A 456 6.18 8.62 -28.69
C THR A 456 6.38 8.28 -27.20
N PRO A 457 7.62 8.32 -26.70
CA PRO A 457 7.91 8.18 -25.27
C PRO A 457 7.29 9.31 -24.45
N SER A 458 6.97 9.02 -23.19
CA SER A 458 6.56 10.05 -22.23
C SER A 458 7.75 10.98 -21.93
N PRO A 459 7.58 12.31 -22.06
CA PRO A 459 8.64 13.27 -21.70
C PRO A 459 8.91 13.30 -20.19
N SER A 460 7.96 12.83 -19.39
CA SER A 460 8.01 12.92 -17.93
C SER A 460 8.74 11.75 -17.26
N ILE A 461 8.87 10.61 -17.95
CA ILE A 461 9.62 9.45 -17.45
C ILE A 461 11.09 9.63 -17.82
N HIS A 462 11.97 9.57 -16.82
CA HIS A 462 13.43 9.69 -16.97
C HIS A 462 14.17 8.45 -16.49
N THR A 463 13.50 7.48 -15.86
CA THR A 463 14.10 6.19 -15.54
C THR A 463 13.15 5.03 -15.73
N ALA A 464 13.63 3.96 -16.35
CA ALA A 464 12.92 2.69 -16.48
C ALA A 464 13.70 1.54 -15.84
N ILE A 465 13.07 0.75 -14.98
CA ILE A 465 13.66 -0.43 -14.34
C ILE A 465 12.85 -1.67 -14.74
N TYR A 466 13.51 -2.59 -15.45
CA TYR A 466 12.92 -3.82 -15.97
C TYR A 466 13.32 -4.99 -15.07
N ILE A 467 12.36 -5.57 -14.35
CA ILE A 467 12.61 -6.69 -13.43
C ILE A 467 12.06 -7.97 -14.06
N ALA A 468 12.92 -8.97 -14.29
CA ALA A 468 12.56 -10.26 -14.88
C ALA A 468 11.72 -10.15 -16.17
N THR A 469 12.01 -9.16 -17.02
CA THR A 469 11.18 -8.80 -18.17
C THR A 469 11.48 -9.66 -19.40
N PRO A 470 10.49 -10.26 -20.08
CA PRO A 470 10.72 -11.15 -21.22
C PRO A 470 10.99 -10.36 -22.52
N ASN A 471 12.14 -9.70 -22.65
CA ASN A 471 12.46 -8.89 -23.84
C ASN A 471 12.59 -9.72 -25.12
N GLU A 472 13.06 -10.96 -25.01
CA GLU A 472 13.09 -11.96 -26.09
C GLU A 472 11.99 -13.03 -25.91
N GLY A 473 11.00 -12.75 -25.05
CA GLY A 473 9.93 -13.68 -24.70
C GLY A 473 10.33 -14.72 -23.66
N SER A 474 9.50 -15.74 -23.49
CA SER A 474 9.73 -16.81 -22.53
C SER A 474 9.60 -18.20 -23.16
N PRO A 475 10.52 -19.15 -22.86
CA PRO A 475 10.31 -20.56 -23.18
C PRO A 475 9.03 -21.14 -22.56
N TRP A 476 8.53 -20.57 -21.46
CA TRP A 476 7.25 -20.96 -20.85
C TRP A 476 6.05 -20.71 -21.79
N ALA A 477 6.07 -19.63 -22.57
CA ALA A 477 5.02 -19.32 -23.56
C ALA A 477 4.96 -20.36 -24.69
N LYS A 478 6.10 -20.98 -25.05
CA LYS A 478 6.19 -22.05 -26.05
C LYS A 478 5.61 -23.39 -25.57
N ARG A 479 5.57 -23.64 -24.25
CA ARG A 479 5.13 -24.92 -23.66
C ARG A 479 3.62 -25.16 -23.86
N PRO A 480 3.16 -26.43 -23.80
CA PRO A 480 1.73 -26.74 -23.86
C PRO A 480 0.89 -25.99 -22.81
N THR A 481 1.47 -25.69 -21.64
CA THR A 481 0.84 -24.90 -20.58
C THR A 481 0.58 -23.45 -21.01
N GLY A 482 1.56 -22.76 -21.59
CA GLY A 482 1.38 -21.39 -22.12
C GLY A 482 0.38 -21.34 -23.27
N LYS A 483 0.49 -22.30 -24.21
CA LYS A 483 -0.46 -22.46 -25.33
C LYS A 483 -1.88 -22.81 -24.87
N LEU A 484 -2.03 -23.48 -23.72
CA LEU A 484 -3.33 -23.75 -23.11
C LEU A 484 -3.87 -22.50 -22.41
N ALA A 485 -3.09 -21.86 -21.53
CA ALA A 485 -3.47 -20.62 -20.83
C ALA A 485 -4.01 -19.57 -21.81
N SER A 486 -3.26 -19.32 -22.89
CA SER A 486 -3.62 -18.37 -23.95
C SER A 486 -4.96 -18.69 -24.66
N LYS A 487 -5.42 -19.95 -24.66
CA LYS A 487 -6.73 -20.35 -25.21
C LYS A 487 -7.89 -20.17 -24.22
N ILE A 488 -7.60 -20.00 -22.92
CA ILE A 488 -8.64 -19.86 -21.89
C ILE A 488 -9.12 -18.40 -21.81
N VAL A 489 -8.32 -17.42 -22.24
CA VAL A 489 -8.73 -16.01 -22.37
C VAL A 489 -9.94 -15.89 -23.30
N LYS A 490 -11.01 -15.26 -22.81
CA LYS A 490 -12.26 -15.01 -23.51
C LYS A 490 -12.49 -13.52 -23.65
N TYR A 491 -12.23 -13.01 -24.85
CA TYR A 491 -12.69 -11.68 -25.25
C TYR A 491 -14.22 -11.66 -25.43
N PRO A 492 -14.91 -10.53 -25.17
CA PRO A 492 -16.33 -10.41 -25.46
C PRO A 492 -16.66 -10.65 -26.94
N SER A 493 -17.91 -11.05 -27.21
CA SER A 493 -18.40 -11.34 -28.55
C SER A 493 -18.27 -10.14 -29.49
N GLN A 494 -18.60 -8.94 -29.01
CA GLN A 494 -18.47 -7.68 -29.75
C GLN A 494 -17.02 -7.44 -30.21
N GLN A 495 -16.04 -7.53 -29.30
CA GLN A 495 -14.63 -7.32 -29.65
C GLN A 495 -14.11 -8.39 -30.62
N THR A 496 -14.59 -9.63 -30.47
CA THR A 496 -14.29 -10.74 -31.39
C THR A 496 -14.86 -10.46 -32.79
N GLN A 497 -16.09 -9.96 -32.89
CA GLN A 497 -16.74 -9.56 -34.14
C GLN A 497 -16.05 -8.36 -34.81
N MET A 498 -15.67 -7.33 -34.05
CA MET A 498 -14.89 -6.20 -34.55
C MET A 498 -13.55 -6.68 -35.13
N HIS A 499 -12.83 -7.53 -34.40
CA HIS A 499 -11.59 -8.11 -34.87
C HIS A 499 -11.78 -8.93 -36.17
N GLN A 500 -12.80 -9.80 -36.23
CA GLN A 500 -13.08 -10.56 -37.46
C GLN A 500 -13.42 -9.63 -38.63
N SER A 501 -14.25 -8.60 -38.41
CA SER A 501 -14.60 -7.61 -39.44
C SER A 501 -13.38 -6.87 -39.98
N LEU A 502 -12.41 -6.54 -39.11
CA LEU A 502 -11.13 -5.94 -39.53
C LEU A 502 -10.31 -6.91 -40.40
N ILE A 503 -10.25 -8.20 -40.07
CA ILE A 503 -9.54 -9.20 -40.87
C ILE A 503 -10.24 -9.42 -42.22
N ASP A 504 -11.56 -9.55 -42.24
CA ASP A 504 -12.36 -9.82 -43.45
C ASP A 504 -12.26 -8.68 -44.47
N LYS A 505 -12.21 -7.42 -44.00
CA LYS A 505 -12.02 -6.22 -44.85
C LYS A 505 -10.59 -6.07 -45.38
N ASN A 506 -9.61 -6.77 -44.81
CA ASN A 506 -8.18 -6.61 -45.11
C ASN A 506 -7.53 -7.98 -45.42
N PRO A 507 -7.98 -8.69 -46.47
CA PRO A 507 -7.50 -10.03 -46.79
C PRO A 507 -6.00 -10.03 -47.05
N ASN A 508 -5.30 -10.98 -46.43
CA ASN A 508 -3.83 -11.18 -46.52
C ASN A 508 -2.94 -10.02 -46.02
N VAL A 509 -3.51 -8.95 -45.47
CA VAL A 509 -2.74 -7.81 -44.92
C VAL A 509 -2.00 -8.18 -43.63
N PHE A 510 -2.66 -8.89 -42.72
CA PHE A 510 -2.16 -9.11 -41.36
C PHE A 510 -1.32 -10.39 -41.19
N SER A 511 -0.42 -10.38 -40.21
CA SER A 511 0.41 -11.54 -39.84
C SER A 511 -0.44 -12.75 -39.42
N ALA A 512 0.13 -13.96 -39.50
CA ALA A 512 -0.61 -15.20 -39.20
C ALA A 512 -1.13 -15.26 -37.75
N MET A 513 -0.45 -14.62 -36.80
CA MET A 513 -0.92 -14.46 -35.41
C MET A 513 -2.18 -13.59 -35.38
N VAL A 514 -2.13 -12.40 -36.01
CA VAL A 514 -3.22 -11.41 -35.97
C VAL A 514 -4.43 -11.87 -36.78
N ARG A 515 -4.25 -12.54 -37.93
CA ARG A 515 -5.37 -13.10 -38.71
C ARG A 515 -6.15 -14.20 -38.00
N LYS A 516 -5.54 -14.88 -37.02
CA LYS A 516 -6.14 -16.06 -36.37
C LYS A 516 -7.17 -15.69 -35.31
N ARG A 517 -6.95 -14.60 -34.59
CA ARG A 517 -7.78 -14.05 -33.51
C ARG A 517 -7.16 -12.76 -32.98
N ASN A 518 -7.91 -12.00 -32.17
CA ASN A 518 -7.34 -10.95 -31.34
C ASN A 518 -6.23 -11.55 -30.45
N PRO A 519 -4.96 -11.11 -30.54
CA PRO A 519 -3.87 -11.69 -29.78
C PRO A 519 -4.02 -11.46 -28.27
N THR A 520 -3.62 -12.44 -27.47
CA THR A 520 -3.47 -12.31 -26.00
C THR A 520 -2.04 -11.91 -25.65
N SER A 521 -1.79 -11.44 -24.42
CA SER A 521 -0.42 -11.16 -23.96
C SER A 521 0.51 -12.38 -24.05
N ILE A 522 0.00 -13.61 -23.89
CA ILE A 522 0.82 -14.82 -24.07
C ILE A 522 1.15 -15.06 -25.55
N ASP A 523 0.24 -14.79 -26.49
CA ASP A 523 0.59 -14.87 -27.92
C ASP A 523 1.72 -13.88 -28.20
N LEU A 524 1.56 -12.62 -27.78
CA LEU A 524 2.51 -11.53 -28.05
C LEU A 524 3.88 -11.73 -27.40
N MET A 525 3.97 -12.47 -26.28
CA MET A 525 5.23 -12.85 -25.61
C MET A 525 5.89 -14.14 -26.15
N ASN A 526 5.35 -14.76 -27.20
CA ASN A 526 6.02 -15.91 -27.83
C ASN A 526 7.32 -15.46 -28.53
N PRO A 527 8.49 -16.05 -28.20
CA PRO A 527 9.77 -15.70 -28.83
C PRO A 527 9.81 -15.83 -30.36
N ASP A 528 8.91 -16.59 -30.98
CA ASP A 528 8.88 -16.75 -32.45
C ASP A 528 8.13 -15.61 -33.18
N ASN A 529 7.62 -14.61 -32.47
CA ASN A 529 6.78 -13.55 -33.05
C ASN A 529 7.60 -12.28 -33.39
N ALA A 530 7.50 -11.86 -34.65
CA ALA A 530 8.16 -10.66 -35.17
C ALA A 530 7.90 -9.38 -34.35
N ILE A 531 6.71 -9.23 -33.75
CA ILE A 531 6.38 -8.05 -32.93
C ILE A 531 7.24 -7.96 -31.65
N LEU A 532 7.67 -9.08 -31.09
CA LEU A 532 8.47 -9.08 -29.86
C LEU A 532 9.93 -8.67 -30.16
N HIS A 533 10.50 -9.22 -31.23
CA HIS A 533 11.76 -8.72 -31.78
C HIS A 533 11.66 -7.24 -32.19
N ALA A 534 10.54 -6.80 -32.75
CA ALA A 534 10.31 -5.39 -33.07
C ALA A 534 10.38 -4.50 -31.80
N ILE A 535 9.75 -4.92 -30.69
CA ILE A 535 9.84 -4.22 -29.38
C ILE A 535 11.30 -4.14 -28.89
N GLN A 536 12.08 -5.21 -29.06
CA GLN A 536 13.47 -5.26 -28.60
C GLN A 536 14.32 -4.14 -29.21
N HIS A 537 14.10 -3.84 -30.50
CA HIS A 537 14.86 -2.88 -31.31
C HIS A 537 14.29 -1.46 -31.34
N LEU A 538 13.20 -1.16 -30.60
CA LEU A 538 12.66 0.20 -30.57
C LEU A 538 13.66 1.20 -29.93
N PRO A 539 13.91 2.37 -30.53
CA PRO A 539 14.78 3.39 -29.96
C PRO A 539 14.29 3.86 -28.59
N LEU A 540 15.16 3.77 -27.58
CA LEU A 540 14.94 4.37 -26.26
C LEU A 540 15.05 5.90 -26.36
N ALA A 541 14.22 6.62 -25.61
CA ALA A 541 14.30 8.06 -25.52
C ALA A 541 15.67 8.50 -24.92
N PRO A 542 16.35 9.52 -25.49
CA PRO A 542 17.72 9.87 -25.12
C PRO A 542 17.86 10.45 -23.70
N TRP A 543 16.75 10.87 -23.07
CA TRP A 543 16.71 11.35 -21.68
C TRP A 543 16.42 10.24 -20.65
N VAL A 544 16.15 9.00 -21.10
CA VAL A 544 15.78 7.89 -20.21
C VAL A 544 16.99 7.04 -19.86
N ASN A 545 17.37 7.05 -18.58
CA ASN A 545 18.25 6.03 -18.03
C ASN A 545 17.45 4.72 -17.87
N SER A 546 17.98 3.58 -18.30
CA SER A 546 17.28 2.31 -18.07
C SER A 546 18.17 1.19 -17.55
N TYR A 547 17.56 0.33 -16.72
CA TYR A 547 18.22 -0.70 -15.93
C TYR A 547 17.45 -2.02 -16.05
N ALA A 548 18.15 -3.15 -16.02
CA ALA A 548 17.55 -4.47 -15.98
C ALA A 548 17.97 -5.24 -14.71
N ILE A 549 17.08 -6.06 -14.15
CA ILE A 549 17.35 -6.96 -13.03
C ILE A 549 16.87 -8.36 -13.43
N ALA A 550 17.80 -9.30 -13.59
CA ALA A 550 17.54 -10.68 -13.98
C ALA A 550 17.69 -11.63 -12.78
N GLY A 551 16.71 -12.52 -12.60
CA GLY A 551 16.77 -13.54 -11.55
C GLY A 551 17.58 -14.77 -12.00
N THR A 552 18.31 -15.38 -11.06
CA THR A 552 19.18 -16.54 -11.31
C THR A 552 18.83 -17.79 -10.48
N GLY A 553 17.90 -17.68 -9.52
CA GLY A 553 17.60 -18.75 -8.55
C GLY A 553 16.70 -19.87 -9.10
N GLY A 554 16.35 -19.81 -10.38
CA GLY A 554 15.42 -20.72 -11.04
C GLY A 554 16.04 -22.02 -11.51
N SER A 555 15.94 -23.06 -10.69
CA SER A 555 16.30 -24.43 -11.07
C SER A 555 15.24 -25.09 -11.97
N PHE A 556 15.07 -24.61 -13.22
CA PHE A 556 14.19 -25.31 -14.18
C PHE A 556 14.77 -25.48 -15.60
N CYS A 557 15.31 -26.68 -15.83
CA CYS A 557 15.87 -27.18 -17.09
C CYS A 557 17.23 -26.57 -17.48
N SER A 558 18.32 -27.29 -17.14
CA SER A 558 19.71 -26.98 -17.50
C SER A 558 19.97 -26.73 -19.00
N ARG A 559 19.04 -27.13 -19.87
CA ARG A 559 19.12 -26.96 -21.32
C ARG A 559 18.79 -25.54 -21.82
N MET A 560 18.34 -24.64 -20.93
CA MET A 560 17.99 -23.25 -21.27
C MET A 560 18.95 -22.21 -20.65
N GLY A 561 20.02 -22.65 -20.00
CA GLY A 561 20.92 -21.78 -19.24
C GLY A 561 20.32 -21.27 -17.92
N PRO A 562 21.01 -20.35 -17.22
CA PRO A 562 20.52 -19.72 -15.99
C PRO A 562 19.22 -18.93 -16.20
N SER A 563 18.33 -18.99 -15.21
CA SER A 563 16.99 -18.38 -15.29
C SER A 563 16.43 -18.10 -13.90
N ASP A 564 15.31 -17.36 -13.85
CA ASP A 564 14.48 -17.23 -12.64
C ASP A 564 13.38 -18.31 -12.53
N GLY A 565 13.39 -19.29 -13.45
CA GLY A 565 12.43 -20.39 -13.56
C GLY A 565 11.36 -20.16 -14.63
N VAL A 566 11.19 -18.91 -15.10
CA VAL A 566 10.23 -18.52 -16.14
C VAL A 566 10.94 -17.77 -17.28
N ILE A 567 11.87 -16.88 -16.97
CA ILE A 567 12.63 -16.02 -17.89
C ILE A 567 14.13 -16.34 -17.76
N THR A 568 14.81 -16.51 -18.91
CA THR A 568 16.26 -16.69 -18.98
C THR A 568 16.99 -15.36 -18.75
N ILE A 569 18.25 -15.40 -18.29
CA ILE A 569 19.05 -14.17 -18.12
C ILE A 569 19.14 -13.38 -19.43
N ASP A 570 19.31 -14.06 -20.58
CA ASP A 570 19.42 -13.42 -21.89
C ASP A 570 18.16 -12.61 -22.25
N SER A 571 16.96 -13.17 -22.00
CA SER A 571 15.69 -12.47 -22.26
C SER A 571 15.38 -11.39 -21.21
N ALA A 572 15.81 -11.59 -19.95
CA ALA A 572 15.73 -10.58 -18.91
C ALA A 572 16.66 -9.38 -19.16
N THR A 573 17.77 -9.62 -19.86
CA THR A 573 18.69 -8.59 -20.35
C THR A 573 18.07 -7.86 -21.55
N THR A 574 18.39 -6.58 -21.73
CA THR A 574 17.98 -5.85 -22.94
C THR A 574 19.08 -4.88 -23.38
N PRO A 575 19.40 -4.76 -24.69
CA PRO A 575 20.39 -3.79 -25.18
C PRO A 575 20.04 -2.33 -24.84
N CYS A 576 18.78 -2.02 -24.52
CA CYS A 576 18.36 -0.70 -24.08
C CYS A 576 18.80 -0.35 -22.65
N ALA A 577 19.12 -1.35 -21.81
CA ALA A 577 19.52 -1.14 -20.43
C ALA A 577 21.00 -0.78 -20.34
N GLY A 578 21.30 0.40 -19.79
CA GLY A 578 22.68 0.86 -19.56
C GLY A 578 23.42 0.02 -18.51
N LYS A 579 22.68 -0.73 -17.67
CA LYS A 579 23.23 -1.73 -16.76
C LYS A 579 22.23 -2.83 -16.45
N THR A 580 22.71 -4.07 -16.44
CA THR A 580 21.97 -5.25 -15.97
C THR A 580 22.55 -5.74 -14.66
N PHE A 581 21.70 -6.10 -13.70
CA PHE A 581 22.06 -6.71 -12.42
C PHE A 581 21.54 -8.15 -12.38
N LEU A 582 22.31 -9.05 -11.77
CA LEU A 582 21.91 -10.44 -11.54
C LEU A 582 21.58 -10.61 -10.05
N VAL A 583 20.46 -11.27 -9.74
CA VAL A 583 20.00 -11.50 -8.37
C VAL A 583 19.60 -12.96 -8.18
N ASP A 584 20.04 -13.57 -7.08
CA ASP A 584 19.61 -14.92 -6.72
C ASP A 584 18.16 -14.92 -6.19
N ALA A 585 17.22 -15.01 -7.13
CA ALA A 585 15.79 -15.07 -6.89
C ALA A 585 15.07 -15.85 -7.99
N ILE A 586 13.92 -16.44 -7.65
CA ILE A 586 12.95 -17.00 -8.59
C ILE A 586 11.93 -15.94 -9.02
N HIS A 587 11.26 -16.15 -10.16
CA HIS A 587 10.39 -15.17 -10.81
C HIS A 587 9.30 -14.57 -9.91
N THR A 588 8.75 -15.36 -8.98
CA THR A 588 7.67 -14.95 -8.07
C THR A 588 8.17 -14.20 -6.84
N GLU A 589 9.42 -14.40 -6.44
CA GLU A 589 10.00 -13.83 -5.22
C GLU A 589 10.95 -12.66 -5.49
N ILE A 590 11.30 -12.39 -6.76
CA ILE A 590 12.26 -11.34 -7.13
C ILE A 590 11.83 -9.94 -6.67
N LEU A 591 10.53 -9.64 -6.62
CA LEU A 591 10.02 -8.36 -6.10
C LEU A 591 10.08 -8.24 -4.56
N LYS A 592 10.21 -9.37 -3.86
CA LYS A 592 10.31 -9.47 -2.40
C LYS A 592 11.75 -9.79 -1.95
N ASN A 593 12.72 -9.75 -2.87
CA ASN A 593 14.12 -10.06 -2.61
C ASN A 593 14.86 -8.79 -2.20
N ASP A 594 15.53 -8.82 -1.05
CA ASP A 594 16.17 -7.64 -0.47
C ASP A 594 17.32 -7.10 -1.34
N THR A 595 18.00 -7.96 -2.11
CA THR A 595 19.02 -7.53 -3.08
C THR A 595 18.38 -6.76 -4.24
N THR A 596 17.24 -7.24 -4.78
CA THR A 596 16.47 -6.50 -5.80
C THR A 596 16.01 -5.15 -5.27
N ILE A 597 15.47 -5.11 -4.06
CA ILE A 597 14.97 -3.89 -3.43
C ILE A 597 16.11 -2.92 -3.11
N ALA A 598 17.28 -3.40 -2.68
CA ALA A 598 18.47 -2.59 -2.47
C ALA A 598 19.00 -1.99 -3.78
N ILE A 599 19.02 -2.76 -4.88
CA ILE A 599 19.39 -2.26 -6.22
C ILE A 599 18.42 -1.17 -6.67
N VAL A 600 17.10 -1.38 -6.55
CA VAL A 600 16.08 -0.37 -6.87
C VAL A 600 16.29 0.88 -6.00
N SER A 601 16.47 0.71 -4.69
CA SER A 601 16.73 1.80 -3.74
C SER A 601 17.99 2.60 -4.09
N GLN A 602 19.05 1.94 -4.57
CA GLN A 602 20.27 2.60 -5.04
C GLN A 602 20.04 3.39 -6.34
N ILE A 603 19.27 2.86 -7.30
CA ILE A 603 18.91 3.57 -8.53
C ILE A 603 18.09 4.82 -8.19
N LEU A 604 17.11 4.71 -7.29
CA LEU A 604 16.33 5.84 -6.80
C LEU A 604 17.20 6.91 -6.13
N ARG A 605 18.16 6.54 -5.27
CA ARG A 605 19.13 7.49 -4.69
C ARG A 605 20.00 8.19 -5.74
N ASN A 606 20.46 7.47 -6.76
CA ASN A 606 21.26 8.09 -7.81
C ASN A 606 20.46 9.11 -8.63
N ASN A 607 19.16 8.87 -8.83
CA ASN A 607 18.24 9.78 -9.52
C ASN A 607 17.93 11.08 -8.76
N THR A 608 18.13 11.12 -7.44
CA THR A 608 18.06 12.37 -6.68
C THR A 608 19.39 13.14 -6.71
N LEU A 609 20.53 12.41 -6.64
CA LEU A 609 21.89 12.97 -6.61
C LEU A 609 22.39 13.57 -7.93
N THR A 610 21.84 13.18 -9.09
CA THR A 610 22.21 13.78 -10.39
C THR A 610 21.80 15.24 -10.55
N VAL A 611 21.11 15.82 -9.56
CA VAL A 611 20.83 17.26 -9.46
C VAL A 611 21.92 17.95 -8.63
N SER A 612 22.92 18.51 -9.30
CA SER A 612 23.82 19.50 -8.68
C SER A 612 23.05 20.82 -8.47
N PRO A 613 23.28 21.57 -7.37
CA PRO A 613 22.42 22.69 -6.94
C PRO A 613 22.66 24.00 -7.73
N ALA A 614 22.58 23.93 -9.06
CA ALA A 614 22.74 25.07 -9.97
C ALA A 614 21.42 25.72 -10.41
N SER A 615 20.27 25.09 -10.13
CA SER A 615 18.93 25.55 -10.51
C SER A 615 18.08 26.09 -9.35
N LEU A 616 18.70 26.31 -8.18
CA LEU A 616 18.11 27.02 -7.04
C LEU A 616 18.89 28.31 -6.77
N ARG A 617 18.67 29.31 -7.64
CA ARG A 617 19.03 30.72 -7.44
C ARG A 617 17.99 31.62 -8.08
#